data_AF-A0A968WH88-F1
#
_entry.id   AF-A0A968WH88-F1
#
_cell.length_a   1.000
_cell.length_b   1.000
_cell.length_c   1.000
_cell.angle_alpha   90.00
_cell.angle_beta   90.00
_cell.angle_gamma   90.00
#
_symmetry.space_group_name_H-M   'P 1'
#
loop_
_entity.id
_entity.type
_entity.pdbx_description
1 polymer ?
#
loop_
_entity_poly.entity_id
_entity_poly.type
_entity_poly.pdbx_seq_one_letter_code
_entity_poly.pdbx_strand_id
1 'polypeptide(L)'
;MPFDKKVLDALDKEILEIFDAGHLITPKQVKGKYQTLRKAIVEKGWPGLVQARGKILFVLDAGKELTDLYVQGDDGYARPMFSNTDPGNPHAAFLIMNDPIRQEKEITDMVKQGFMVRTRADADTREARTGDKRRFEAAIRSGAQVITTDYYLKSLSPNNDFEIVFDGKYSHCNPVLAESSVCELE
;
A
#
# COMPACT_ATOMS: atom_id res chain seq x y z
N MET A 1 22.61 -14.83 -3.66
CA MET A 1 23.03 -13.52 -4.21
C MET A 1 22.66 -12.47 -3.17
N PRO A 2 23.57 -11.59 -2.74
CA PRO A 2 23.19 -10.49 -1.85
C PRO A 2 22.21 -9.57 -2.59
N PHE A 3 21.18 -9.08 -1.90
CA PHE A 3 20.35 -8.01 -2.42
C PHE A 3 21.16 -6.72 -2.32
N ASP A 4 21.63 -6.22 -3.46
CA ASP A 4 22.45 -5.01 -3.57
C ASP A 4 21.85 -4.05 -4.60
N LYS A 5 22.53 -2.92 -4.84
CA LYS A 5 22.08 -1.92 -5.81
C LYS A 5 21.92 -2.51 -7.22
N LYS A 6 22.77 -3.44 -7.65
CA LYS A 6 22.69 -4.03 -8.99
C LYS A 6 21.44 -4.89 -9.13
N VAL A 7 21.08 -5.65 -8.09
CA VAL A 7 19.85 -6.44 -8.06
C VAL A 7 18.61 -5.55 -8.11
N LEU A 8 18.63 -4.44 -7.35
CA LEU A 8 17.54 -3.45 -7.37
C LEU A 8 17.40 -2.78 -8.74
N ASP A 9 18.51 -2.37 -9.36
CA ASP A 9 18.52 -1.78 -10.69
C ASP A 9 18.05 -2.79 -11.76
N ALA A 10 18.39 -4.07 -11.62
CA ALA A 10 17.91 -5.14 -12.49
C ALA A 10 16.39 -5.36 -12.33
N LEU A 11 15.87 -5.33 -11.11
CA LEU A 11 14.44 -5.43 -10.84
C LEU A 11 13.65 -4.27 -11.48
N ASP A 12 14.16 -3.04 -11.36
CA ASP A 12 13.56 -1.87 -12.01
C ASP A 12 13.51 -2.03 -13.53
N LYS A 13 14.60 -2.55 -14.11
CA LYS A 13 14.69 -2.82 -15.54
C LYS A 13 13.65 -3.84 -16.00
N GLU A 14 13.51 -4.96 -15.30
CA GLU A 14 12.50 -5.99 -15.63
C GLU A 14 11.08 -5.42 -15.61
N ILE A 15 10.74 -4.60 -14.61
CA ILE A 15 9.43 -3.94 -14.53
C ILE A 15 9.20 -3.04 -15.75
N LEU A 16 10.19 -2.22 -16.09
CA LEU A 16 10.09 -1.23 -17.18
C LEU A 16 10.19 -1.85 -18.59
N GLU A 17 10.73 -3.06 -18.73
CA GLU A 17 10.75 -3.80 -20.00
C GLU A 17 9.40 -4.49 -20.29
N ILE A 18 8.67 -4.90 -19.25
CA ILE A 18 7.37 -5.57 -19.40
C ILE A 18 6.22 -4.58 -19.46
N PHE A 19 6.23 -3.53 -18.63
CA PHE A 19 5.13 -2.59 -18.51
C PHE A 19 5.51 -1.22 -19.08
N ASP A 20 4.74 -0.76 -20.07
CA ASP A 20 4.88 0.62 -20.54
C ASP A 20 4.42 1.63 -19.47
N ALA A 21 4.76 2.90 -19.68
CA ALA A 21 4.42 3.97 -18.74
C ALA A 21 2.90 4.20 -18.55
N GLY A 22 2.07 3.77 -19.51
CA GLY A 22 0.60 3.89 -19.44
C GLY A 22 -0.02 2.89 -18.47
N HIS A 23 0.58 1.71 -18.34
CA HIS A 23 0.14 0.64 -17.44
C HIS A 23 0.64 0.80 -16.00
N LEU A 24 1.54 1.75 -15.73
CA LEU A 24 2.11 1.96 -14.40
C LEU A 24 1.53 3.21 -13.71
N ILE A 25 1.47 3.15 -12.38
CA ILE A 25 1.47 4.31 -11.49
C ILE A 25 2.87 4.36 -10.87
N THR A 26 3.64 5.40 -11.16
CA THR A 26 5.03 5.53 -10.67
C THR A 26 5.22 6.72 -9.73
N PRO A 27 6.27 6.71 -8.87
CA PRO A 27 6.67 7.86 -8.05
C PRO A 27 6.75 9.17 -8.84
N LYS A 28 7.36 9.15 -10.03
CA LYS A 28 7.47 10.32 -10.91
C LYS A 28 6.12 10.90 -11.31
N GLN A 29 5.18 10.03 -11.70
CA GLN A 29 3.85 10.44 -12.14
C GLN A 29 3.03 11.05 -10.99
N VAL A 30 3.11 10.44 -9.81
CA VAL A 30 2.40 10.91 -8.61
C VAL A 30 2.99 12.23 -8.10
N LYS A 31 4.33 12.33 -8.04
CA LYS A 31 5.03 13.60 -7.72
C LYS A 31 4.61 14.72 -8.65
N GLY A 32 4.54 14.46 -9.95
CA GLY A 32 4.19 15.46 -10.96
C GLY A 32 5.10 16.69 -10.88
N LYS A 33 4.53 17.85 -10.57
CA LYS A 33 5.24 19.15 -10.53
C LYS A 33 5.76 19.54 -9.13
N TYR A 34 5.46 18.76 -8.10
CA TYR A 34 5.89 19.06 -6.74
C TYR A 34 7.39 18.80 -6.56
N GLN A 35 8.00 19.47 -5.58
CA GLN A 35 9.43 19.31 -5.29
C GLN A 35 9.76 17.89 -4.81
N THR A 36 8.89 17.31 -3.97
CA THR A 36 9.05 15.95 -3.44
C THR A 36 7.77 15.15 -3.66
N LEU A 37 7.91 13.82 -3.69
CA LEU A 37 6.76 12.93 -3.77
C LEU A 37 5.87 13.09 -2.54
N ARG A 38 6.46 13.15 -1.33
CA ARG A 38 5.72 13.41 -0.10
C ARG A 38 4.85 14.67 -0.17
N LYS A 39 5.38 15.77 -0.71
CA LYS A 39 4.62 17.02 -0.86
C LYS A 39 3.42 16.84 -1.80
N ALA A 40 3.60 16.12 -2.91
CA ALA A 40 2.50 15.80 -3.81
C ALA A 40 1.40 14.99 -3.12
N ILE A 41 1.78 14.01 -2.30
CA ILE A 41 0.83 13.18 -1.55
C ILE A 41 0.04 14.02 -0.55
N VAL A 42 0.71 14.87 0.23
CA VAL A 42 0.05 15.67 1.27
C VAL A 42 -0.85 16.77 0.66
N GLU A 43 -0.44 17.40 -0.44
CA GLU A 43 -1.18 18.55 -0.99
C GLU A 43 -2.17 18.19 -2.09
N LYS A 44 -1.93 17.11 -2.84
CA LYS A 44 -2.78 16.68 -3.98
C LYS A 44 -3.37 15.29 -3.79
N GLY A 45 -2.63 14.38 -3.17
CA GLY A 45 -3.01 12.99 -3.02
C GLY A 45 -2.75 12.13 -4.25
N TRP A 46 -3.37 10.95 -4.25
CA TRP A 46 -3.21 9.92 -5.28
C TRP A 46 -4.09 10.18 -6.52
N PRO A 47 -3.76 9.58 -7.69
CA PRO A 47 -4.68 9.56 -8.82
C PRO A 47 -6.04 8.96 -8.42
N GLY A 48 -7.13 9.55 -8.92
CA GLY A 48 -8.48 9.03 -8.68
C GLY A 48 -8.70 7.66 -9.35
N LEU A 49 -9.71 6.90 -8.90
CA LEU A 49 -9.98 5.53 -9.35
C LEU A 49 -10.11 5.40 -10.87
N VAL A 50 -10.74 6.36 -11.56
CA VAL A 50 -10.87 6.34 -13.03
C VAL A 50 -9.50 6.41 -13.71
N GLN A 51 -8.56 7.21 -13.18
CA GLN A 51 -7.21 7.34 -13.73
C GLN A 51 -6.30 6.16 -13.37
N ALA A 52 -6.58 5.49 -12.24
CA ALA A 52 -5.83 4.33 -11.76
C ALA A 52 -6.33 3.00 -12.36
N ARG A 53 -7.53 2.96 -12.92
CA ARG A 53 -8.15 1.74 -13.47
C ARG A 53 -7.25 1.10 -14.53
N GLY A 54 -6.98 -0.20 -14.36
CA GLY A 54 -6.15 -0.99 -15.28
C GLY A 54 -4.64 -0.77 -15.14
N LYS A 55 -4.20 0.00 -14.14
CA LYS A 55 -2.77 0.26 -13.89
C LYS A 55 -2.24 -0.55 -12.72
N ILE A 56 -0.92 -0.70 -12.70
CA ILE A 56 -0.16 -1.44 -11.69
C ILE A 56 0.72 -0.47 -10.92
N LEU A 57 0.77 -0.68 -9.60
CA LEU A 57 1.65 0.02 -8.68
C LEU A 57 2.57 -1.00 -8.03
N PHE A 58 3.88 -0.74 -8.06
CA PHE A 58 4.88 -1.58 -7.39
C PHE A 58 5.34 -0.94 -6.08
N VAL A 59 5.52 -1.75 -5.04
CA VAL A 59 6.03 -1.33 -3.73
C VAL A 59 7.22 -2.19 -3.34
N LEU A 60 8.33 -1.55 -2.99
CA LEU A 60 9.49 -2.19 -2.39
C LEU A 60 9.34 -2.25 -0.86
N ASP A 61 9.18 -3.46 -0.34
CA ASP A 61 9.21 -3.77 1.10
C ASP A 61 10.45 -4.60 1.43
N ALA A 62 11.60 -3.93 1.60
CA ALA A 62 12.92 -4.58 1.68
C ALA A 62 13.70 -4.25 2.96
N GLY A 63 13.03 -3.77 4.01
CA GLY A 63 13.69 -3.27 5.22
C GLY A 63 14.47 -1.97 4.98
N LYS A 64 14.89 -1.32 6.07
CA LYS A 64 15.42 0.06 6.01
C LYS A 64 16.65 0.20 5.13
N GLU A 65 17.63 -0.70 5.26
CA GLU A 65 18.90 -0.62 4.55
C GLU A 65 18.73 -0.66 3.03
N LEU A 66 17.95 -1.62 2.51
CA LEU A 66 17.70 -1.73 1.08
C LEU A 66 16.78 -0.64 0.56
N THR A 67 15.79 -0.21 1.35
CA THR A 67 14.95 0.93 1.01
C THR A 67 15.77 2.22 0.88
N ASP A 68 16.67 2.49 1.83
CA ASP A 68 17.55 3.66 1.79
C ASP A 68 18.47 3.61 0.57
N LEU A 69 19.07 2.44 0.31
CA LEU A 69 19.91 2.22 -0.87
C LEU A 69 19.14 2.43 -2.19
N TYR A 70 17.88 2.02 -2.22
CA TYR A 70 17.03 2.14 -3.41
C TYR A 70 16.73 3.61 -3.74
N VAL A 71 16.35 4.41 -2.75
CA VAL A 71 16.03 5.84 -2.99
C VAL A 71 17.27 6.73 -3.09
N GLN A 72 18.45 6.23 -2.72
CA GLN A 72 19.69 6.98 -2.75
C GLN A 72 20.02 7.49 -4.18
N GLY A 73 20.07 8.81 -4.33
CA GLY A 73 20.42 9.48 -5.58
C GLY A 73 19.30 9.50 -6.64
N ASP A 74 18.07 9.09 -6.28
CA ASP A 74 16.92 9.15 -7.18
C ASP A 74 16.16 10.49 -7.08
N ASP A 75 16.87 11.62 -7.19
CA ASP A 75 16.27 12.97 -7.08
C ASP A 75 15.17 13.23 -8.13
N GLY A 76 15.25 12.50 -9.25
CA GLY A 76 14.30 12.52 -10.36
C GLY A 76 13.06 11.64 -10.16
N TYR A 77 13.03 10.80 -9.11
CA TYR A 77 11.98 9.81 -8.85
C TYR A 77 11.77 8.86 -10.04
N ALA A 78 12.86 8.55 -10.75
CA ALA A 78 12.85 7.82 -12.02
C ALA A 78 12.58 6.32 -11.83
N ARG A 79 12.77 5.80 -10.62
CA ARG A 79 12.51 4.39 -10.33
C ARG A 79 11.01 4.07 -10.34
N PRO A 80 10.61 2.87 -10.80
CA PRO A 80 9.20 2.52 -11.00
C PRO A 80 8.44 2.20 -9.70
N MET A 81 9.12 1.74 -8.66
CA MET A 81 8.48 1.30 -7.41
C MET A 81 8.43 2.39 -6.35
N PHE A 82 7.35 2.44 -5.58
CA PHE A 82 7.26 3.18 -4.32
C PHE A 82 8.03 2.45 -3.22
N SER A 83 8.56 3.18 -2.25
CA SER A 83 9.37 2.59 -1.17
C SER A 83 8.73 2.84 0.19
N ASN A 84 8.75 1.82 1.04
CA ASN A 84 8.30 1.91 2.43
C ASN A 84 9.34 2.67 3.29
N THR A 85 9.41 4.00 3.11
CA THR A 85 10.32 4.90 3.83
C THR A 85 9.65 5.52 5.06
N ASP A 86 10.44 6.16 5.92
CA ASP A 86 9.93 7.02 6.99
C ASP A 86 8.97 8.10 6.43
N PRO A 87 7.84 8.42 7.10
CA PRO A 87 6.86 9.41 6.62
C PRO A 87 7.42 10.81 6.39
N GLY A 88 8.56 11.16 7.01
CA GLY A 88 9.27 12.43 6.80
C GLY A 88 10.12 12.47 5.53
N ASN A 89 10.45 11.31 4.94
CA ASN A 89 11.32 11.20 3.77
C ASN A 89 10.69 11.84 2.52
N PRO A 90 11.47 12.53 1.65
CA PRO A 90 10.97 13.05 0.37
C PRO A 90 10.27 12.03 -0.55
N HIS A 91 10.64 10.76 -0.46
CA HIS A 91 10.07 9.64 -1.22
C HIS A 91 8.84 8.98 -0.57
N ALA A 92 8.42 9.44 0.61
CA ALA A 92 7.29 8.84 1.31
C ALA A 92 5.97 9.07 0.57
N ALA A 93 5.24 7.99 0.32
CA ALA A 93 3.89 8.01 -0.27
C ALA A 93 3.06 6.80 0.15
N PHE A 94 3.69 5.63 0.13
CA PHE A 94 3.12 4.35 0.52
C PHE A 94 3.80 3.85 1.78
N LEU A 95 3.00 3.46 2.78
CA LEU A 95 3.49 3.00 4.07
C LEU A 95 2.99 1.59 4.37
N ILE A 96 3.85 0.74 4.91
CA ILE A 96 3.48 -0.60 5.37
C ILE A 96 3.48 -0.61 6.90
N MET A 97 2.29 -0.72 7.49
CA MET A 97 2.05 -0.67 8.93
C MET A 97 1.33 -1.95 9.34
N ASN A 98 2.09 -2.94 9.82
CA ASN A 98 1.62 -4.33 9.92
C ASN A 98 0.65 -4.61 11.08
N ASP A 99 0.58 -3.75 12.10
CA ASP A 99 -0.19 -4.04 13.32
C ASP A 99 -1.34 -3.04 13.55
N PRO A 100 -2.50 -3.22 12.89
CA PRO A 100 -3.59 -2.26 12.99
C PRO A 100 -4.25 -2.25 14.36
N ILE A 101 -4.07 -3.28 15.20
CA ILE A 101 -4.58 -3.25 16.58
C ILE A 101 -3.79 -2.24 17.42
N ARG A 102 -2.46 -2.24 17.30
CA ARG A 102 -1.60 -1.33 18.08
C ARG A 102 -1.44 0.03 17.41
N GLN A 103 -1.54 0.08 16.09
CA GLN A 103 -1.25 1.27 15.27
C GLN A 103 -2.51 1.92 14.69
N GLU A 104 -3.72 1.56 15.12
CA GLU A 104 -4.99 2.04 14.54
C GLU A 104 -5.02 3.56 14.35
N LYS A 105 -4.65 4.30 15.42
CA LYS A 105 -4.60 5.76 15.40
C LYS A 105 -3.52 6.29 14.44
N GLU A 106 -2.32 5.72 14.48
CA GLU A 106 -1.20 6.15 13.65
C GLU A 106 -1.51 5.95 12.16
N ILE A 107 -2.07 4.79 11.80
CA ILE A 107 -2.54 4.50 10.45
C ILE A 107 -3.60 5.53 10.02
N THR A 108 -4.58 5.80 10.89
CA THR A 108 -5.63 6.81 10.62
C THR A 108 -5.03 8.18 10.35
N ASP A 109 -4.04 8.60 11.15
CA ASP A 109 -3.36 9.90 10.99
C ASP A 109 -2.57 9.96 9.68
N MET A 110 -1.92 8.87 9.26
CA MET A 110 -1.21 8.80 7.97
C MET A 110 -2.18 8.82 6.78
N VAL A 111 -3.28 8.08 6.86
CA VAL A 111 -4.33 8.06 5.83
C VAL A 111 -4.91 9.46 5.63
N LYS A 112 -5.21 10.18 6.72
CA LYS A 112 -5.71 11.57 6.65
C LYS A 112 -4.72 12.56 6.05
N GLN A 113 -3.42 12.28 6.16
CA GLN A 113 -2.37 13.08 5.52
C GLN A 113 -2.18 12.76 4.04
N GLY A 114 -2.94 11.80 3.48
CA GLY A 114 -2.91 11.43 2.07
C GLY A 114 -2.03 10.21 1.74
N PHE A 115 -1.28 9.67 2.71
CA PHE A 115 -0.49 8.46 2.49
C PHE A 115 -1.40 7.27 2.18
N MET A 116 -0.95 6.40 1.27
CA MET A 116 -1.57 5.09 1.10
C MET A 116 -0.95 4.14 2.12
N VAL A 117 -1.77 3.49 2.93
CA VAL A 117 -1.31 2.56 3.95
C VAL A 117 -1.75 1.15 3.61
N ARG A 118 -0.78 0.23 3.64
CA ARG A 118 -1.03 -1.21 3.67
C ARG A 118 -0.93 -1.74 5.09
N THR A 119 -1.92 -2.53 5.50
CA THR A 119 -1.92 -3.26 6.77
C THR A 119 -2.37 -4.72 6.60
N ARG A 120 -2.38 -5.47 7.69
CA ARG A 120 -2.71 -6.90 7.71
C ARG A 120 -4.07 -7.15 8.36
N ALA A 121 -4.87 -8.02 7.77
CA ALA A 121 -6.09 -8.56 8.39
C ALA A 121 -5.79 -9.70 9.38
N ASP A 122 -4.68 -10.40 9.18
CA ASP A 122 -4.23 -11.57 9.94
C ASP A 122 -2.70 -11.69 9.95
N ALA A 123 -2.14 -12.47 10.87
CA ALA A 123 -0.70 -12.72 10.96
C ALA A 123 -0.39 -14.10 11.54
N ASP A 124 0.66 -14.74 11.00
CA ASP A 124 1.24 -15.99 11.52
C ASP A 124 0.20 -17.12 11.71
N THR A 125 -0.84 -17.15 10.87
CA THR A 125 -1.98 -18.08 10.93
C THR A 125 -2.84 -18.00 12.21
N ARG A 126 -2.60 -17.05 13.11
CA ARG A 126 -3.23 -17.02 14.45
C ARG A 126 -4.74 -16.78 14.35
N GLU A 127 -5.14 -15.71 13.67
CA GLU A 127 -6.54 -15.32 13.49
C GLU A 127 -7.33 -16.42 12.78
N ALA A 128 -6.73 -17.07 11.78
CA ALA A 128 -7.35 -18.17 11.05
C ALA A 128 -7.59 -19.43 11.88
N ARG A 129 -6.80 -19.66 12.93
CA ARG A 129 -6.96 -20.83 13.83
C ARG A 129 -7.98 -20.58 14.94
N THR A 130 -8.18 -19.33 15.33
CA THR A 130 -9.08 -18.97 16.44
C THR A 130 -10.40 -18.38 15.97
N GLY A 131 -10.53 -18.03 14.68
CA GLY A 131 -11.68 -17.31 14.14
C GLY A 131 -11.70 -15.83 14.52
N ASP A 132 -10.60 -15.27 15.04
CA ASP A 132 -10.55 -13.91 15.57
C ASP A 132 -10.42 -12.86 14.45
N LYS A 133 -11.47 -12.06 14.24
CA LYS A 133 -11.49 -11.00 13.21
C LYS A 133 -11.12 -9.61 13.74
N ARG A 134 -10.72 -9.45 15.01
CA ARG A 134 -10.45 -8.12 15.59
C ARG A 134 -9.36 -7.34 14.85
N ARG A 135 -8.33 -8.03 14.32
CA ARG A 135 -7.28 -7.39 13.51
C ARG A 135 -7.83 -6.85 12.19
N PHE A 136 -8.67 -7.64 11.50
CA PHE A 136 -9.36 -7.20 10.30
C PHE A 136 -10.27 -6.00 10.58
N GLU A 137 -11.08 -6.05 11.64
CA GLU A 137 -11.95 -4.94 12.02
C GLU A 137 -11.15 -3.66 12.35
N ALA A 138 -10.01 -3.78 13.04
CA ALA A 138 -9.11 -2.66 13.28
C ALA A 138 -8.50 -2.11 11.98
N ALA A 139 -8.13 -2.98 11.04
CA ALA A 139 -7.66 -2.58 9.73
C ALA A 139 -8.72 -1.73 8.98
N ILE A 140 -9.99 -2.15 9.02
CA ILE A 140 -11.11 -1.39 8.42
C ILE A 140 -11.25 -0.02 9.10
N ARG A 141 -11.38 0.01 10.43
CA ARG A 141 -11.56 1.26 11.19
C ARG A 141 -10.42 2.25 10.99
N SER A 142 -9.19 1.75 10.84
CA SER A 142 -8.01 2.59 10.61
C SER A 142 -8.01 3.35 9.28
N GLY A 143 -8.85 2.93 8.31
CA GLY A 143 -8.90 3.52 6.98
C GLY A 143 -7.72 3.14 6.08
N ALA A 144 -6.93 2.12 6.42
CA ALA A 144 -5.91 1.59 5.51
C ALA A 144 -6.53 1.19 4.17
N GLN A 145 -5.96 1.67 3.06
CA GLN A 145 -6.51 1.45 1.72
C GLN A 145 -6.17 0.07 1.17
N VAL A 146 -5.10 -0.56 1.65
CA VAL A 146 -4.70 -1.91 1.26
C VAL A 146 -4.71 -2.82 2.48
N ILE A 147 -5.67 -3.72 2.56
CA ILE A 147 -5.74 -4.73 3.62
C ILE A 147 -5.38 -6.07 3.01
N THR A 148 -4.32 -6.70 3.52
CA THR A 148 -3.80 -7.96 2.98
C THR A 148 -4.13 -9.13 3.89
N THR A 149 -4.31 -10.31 3.29
CA THR A 149 -4.69 -11.55 3.94
C THR A 149 -4.24 -12.74 3.10
N ASP A 150 -3.87 -13.83 3.74
CA ASP A 150 -3.69 -15.13 3.07
C ASP A 150 -5.03 -15.89 2.94
N TYR A 151 -6.10 -15.42 3.60
CA TYR A 151 -7.36 -16.14 3.79
C TYR A 151 -8.54 -15.44 3.10
N TYR A 152 -8.38 -15.00 1.85
CA TYR A 152 -9.46 -14.38 1.05
C TYR A 152 -10.51 -15.40 0.55
N LEU A 153 -10.26 -16.70 0.77
CA LEU A 153 -11.18 -17.81 0.55
C LEU A 153 -11.10 -18.75 1.76
N LYS A 154 -12.24 -19.27 2.22
CA LYS A 154 -12.28 -20.23 3.35
C LYS A 154 -11.34 -21.41 3.14
N SER A 155 -11.28 -21.96 1.93
CA SER A 155 -10.47 -23.13 1.58
C SER A 155 -8.96 -22.94 1.78
N LEU A 156 -8.50 -21.71 2.02
CA LEU A 156 -7.10 -21.40 2.33
C LEU A 156 -6.80 -21.44 3.82
N SER A 157 -7.83 -21.45 4.68
CA SER A 157 -7.68 -21.51 6.13
C SER A 157 -7.46 -22.95 6.62
N PRO A 158 -6.75 -23.17 7.76
CA PRO A 158 -6.44 -24.52 8.24
C PRO A 158 -7.65 -25.45 8.44
N ASN A 159 -8.83 -24.90 8.75
CA ASN A 159 -10.05 -25.66 9.02
C ASN A 159 -11.17 -25.41 8.00
N ASN A 160 -10.90 -24.66 6.92
CA ASN A 160 -11.90 -24.27 5.91
C ASN A 160 -13.08 -23.44 6.44
N ASP A 161 -12.91 -22.70 7.54
CA ASP A 161 -13.97 -21.97 8.24
C ASP A 161 -13.70 -20.46 8.39
N PHE A 162 -12.46 -20.02 8.15
CA PHE A 162 -12.05 -18.63 8.28
C PHE A 162 -11.83 -17.96 6.92
N GLU A 163 -12.41 -16.78 6.75
CA GLU A 163 -12.17 -15.93 5.60
C GLU A 163 -12.15 -14.44 5.98
N ILE A 164 -11.33 -13.69 5.26
CA ILE A 164 -11.29 -12.24 5.24
C ILE A 164 -12.00 -11.78 3.97
N VAL A 165 -13.22 -11.28 4.17
CA VAL A 165 -14.08 -10.69 3.16
C VAL A 165 -14.88 -9.58 3.84
N PHE A 166 -15.22 -8.54 3.08
CA PHE A 166 -16.17 -7.53 3.54
C PHE A 166 -17.60 -8.11 3.39
N ASP A 167 -18.58 -7.29 2.97
CA ASP A 167 -19.96 -7.71 2.73
C ASP A 167 -20.10 -8.53 1.43
N GLY A 168 -19.40 -9.68 1.36
CA GLY A 168 -19.31 -10.53 0.17
C GLY A 168 -18.44 -9.96 -0.96
N LYS A 169 -17.71 -8.87 -0.71
CA LYS A 169 -16.86 -8.17 -1.67
C LYS A 169 -15.43 -8.05 -1.14
N TYR A 170 -14.50 -7.70 -2.03
CA TYR A 170 -13.09 -7.41 -1.70
C TYR A 170 -12.75 -5.91 -1.69
N SER A 171 -13.77 -5.07 -1.75
CA SER A 171 -13.65 -3.62 -1.63
C SER A 171 -14.77 -3.08 -0.74
N HIS A 172 -14.47 -1.97 -0.08
CA HIS A 172 -15.36 -1.29 0.84
C HIS A 172 -15.02 0.21 0.85
N CYS A 173 -16.02 1.00 1.21
CA CYS A 173 -15.93 2.44 1.35
C CYS A 173 -15.03 2.87 2.50
N ASN A 174 -13.94 3.58 2.22
CA ASN A 174 -13.00 3.96 3.27
C ASN A 174 -13.68 4.81 4.37
N PRO A 175 -13.80 4.32 5.63
CA PRO A 175 -14.58 5.00 6.67
C PRO A 175 -13.89 6.26 7.22
N VAL A 176 -12.62 6.49 6.87
CA VAL A 176 -11.84 7.66 7.27
C VAL A 176 -11.86 8.75 6.20
N LEU A 177 -11.89 8.35 4.92
CA LEU A 177 -11.78 9.28 3.78
C LEU A 177 -13.10 9.55 3.06
N ALA A 178 -14.07 8.63 3.12
CA ALA A 178 -15.34 8.79 2.42
C ALA A 178 -16.30 9.67 3.24
N GLU A 179 -16.82 10.71 2.60
CA GLU A 179 -18.08 11.32 3.03
C GLU A 179 -19.23 10.42 2.57
N SER A 180 -20.29 10.31 3.39
CA SER A 180 -21.36 9.30 3.26
C SER A 180 -22.08 9.29 1.90
N SER A 181 -21.93 10.33 1.09
CA SER A 181 -22.60 10.54 -0.21
C SER A 181 -21.78 10.11 -1.44
N VAL A 182 -20.49 9.78 -1.31
CA VAL A 182 -19.58 9.55 -2.46
C VAL A 182 -19.41 8.06 -2.79
N CYS A 183 -20.02 7.18 -2.00
CA CYS A 183 -19.61 5.80 -1.89
C CYS A 183 -20.52 4.79 -2.60
N GLU A 184 -21.10 5.21 -3.72
CA GLU A 184 -21.74 4.31 -4.67
C GLU A 184 -20.69 3.89 -5.70
N LEU A 185 -20.07 2.74 -5.44
CA LEU A 185 -19.27 2.03 -6.44
C LEU A 185 -20.26 1.42 -7.45
N GLU A 186 -20.60 2.19 -8.49
CA GLU A 186 -21.29 1.66 -9.70
C GLU A 186 -20.37 0.73 -10.51
#